data_AF-A0A9X8VE14-F1
#
_entry.id   AF-A0A9X8VE14-F1
#
_cell.length_a   1.000
_cell.length_b   1.000
_cell.length_c   1.000
_cell.angle_alpha   90.00
_cell.angle_beta   90.00
_cell.angle_gamma   90.00
#
_symmetry.space_group_name_H-M   'P 1'
#
loop_
_entity.id
_entity.type
_entity.pdbx_description
1 polymer ?
#
loop_
_entity_poly.entity_id
_entity_poly.type
_entity_poly.pdbx_seq_one_letter_code
_entity_poly.pdbx_strand_id
1 'polypeptide(L)'
;IAGRATLAQDENWARSGARDRAEYIEWANHVCGMACLKMVLGHRDGAAPPLLELARRSLPYGAYVREGERIKGLIYAPFVEY
;
A
#
# COMPACT_ATOMS: atom_id res chain seq x y z
N ILE A 1 11.94 14.25 -13.84
CA ILE A 1 13.11 13.92 -12.99
C ILE A 1 12.57 13.73 -11.58
N ALA A 2 12.40 12.49 -11.11
CA ALA A 2 12.14 12.27 -9.69
C ALA A 2 13.45 12.62 -8.96
N GLY A 3 13.44 13.67 -8.15
CA GLY A 3 14.59 14.04 -7.31
C GLY A 3 14.97 12.87 -6.41
N ARG A 4 16.23 12.83 -5.95
CA ARG A 4 16.75 11.84 -5.00
C ARG A 4 16.14 12.02 -3.59
N ALA A 5 14.82 12.10 -3.48
CA ALA A 5 14.12 12.08 -2.21
C ALA A 5 14.00 10.62 -1.76
N THR A 6 14.51 10.34 -0.56
CA THR A 6 14.30 9.05 0.09
C THR A 6 12.90 9.01 0.69
N LEU A 7 12.36 7.79 0.92
CA LEU A 7 11.07 7.64 1.61
C LEU A 7 11.09 8.28 3.01
N ALA A 8 12.25 8.32 3.67
CA ALA A 8 12.42 8.98 4.95
C ALA A 8 12.22 10.50 4.88
N GLN A 9 12.45 11.11 3.71
CA GLN A 9 12.28 12.54 3.47
C GLN A 9 10.88 12.92 2.98
N ASP A 10 9.99 11.94 2.77
CA ASP A 10 8.63 12.23 2.35
C ASP A 10 7.83 12.84 3.50
N GLU A 11 7.46 14.11 3.37
CA GLU A 11 6.63 14.81 4.35
C GLU A 11 5.16 14.36 4.30
N ASN A 12 4.72 13.77 3.19
CA ASN A 12 3.35 13.33 2.97
C ASN A 12 3.08 11.89 3.44
N TRP A 13 4.06 11.20 4.01
CA TRP A 13 3.94 9.81 4.48
C TRP A 13 2.64 9.55 5.28
N ALA A 14 2.20 10.49 6.14
CA ALA A 14 1.01 10.35 6.96
C ALA A 14 -0.28 10.21 6.12
N ARG A 15 -0.32 10.82 4.92
CA ARG A 15 -1.46 10.72 3.99
C ARG A 15 -1.61 9.33 3.39
N SER A 16 -0.58 8.49 3.46
CA SER A 16 -0.67 7.08 3.05
C SER A 16 -1.55 6.25 4.00
N GLY A 17 -1.79 6.74 5.23
CA GLY A 17 -2.45 5.98 6.30
C GLY A 17 -1.48 5.07 7.07
N ALA A 18 -0.17 5.32 6.99
CA ALA A 18 0.80 4.68 7.88
C ALA A 18 0.54 5.09 9.34
N ARG A 19 0.72 4.15 10.26
CA ARG A 19 0.69 4.38 11.72
C ARG A 19 1.91 5.15 12.19
N ASP A 20 3.04 4.91 11.54
CA ASP A 20 4.31 5.59 11.78
C ASP A 20 5.15 5.63 10.49
N ARG A 21 6.28 6.34 10.56
CA ARG A 21 7.16 6.51 9.41
C ARG A 21 7.92 5.23 9.04
N ALA A 22 8.14 4.33 10.00
CA ALA A 22 8.81 3.06 9.73
C ALA A 22 7.93 2.15 8.87
N GLU A 23 6.64 2.06 9.17
CA GLU A 23 5.65 1.36 8.34
C GLU A 23 5.58 1.98 6.94
N TYR A 24 5.60 3.30 6.82
CA TYR A 24 5.64 3.93 5.49
C TYR A 24 6.87 3.50 4.69
N ILE A 25 8.06 3.58 5.28
CA ILE A 25 9.32 3.22 4.60
C ILE A 25 9.32 1.75 4.20
N GLU A 26 8.80 0.87 5.07
CA GLU A 26 8.68 -0.56 4.82
C GLU A 26 7.74 -0.88 3.66
N TRP A 27 6.59 -0.18 3.56
CA TRP A 27 5.52 -0.56 2.64
C TRP A 27 5.48 0.23 1.34
N ALA A 28 5.99 1.46 1.28
CA ALA A 28 5.75 2.37 0.15
C ALA A 28 6.18 1.80 -1.21
N ASN A 29 7.22 0.98 -1.25
CA ASN A 29 7.71 0.34 -2.48
C ASN A 29 6.93 -0.94 -2.89
N HIS A 30 5.99 -1.40 -2.06
CA HIS A 30 5.27 -2.66 -2.27
C HIS A 30 3.77 -2.48 -2.54
N VAL A 31 3.27 -1.25 -2.43
CA VAL A 31 1.82 -0.95 -2.47
C VAL A 31 1.33 -0.41 -3.81
N CYS A 32 2.11 -0.53 -4.88
CA CYS A 32 1.71 -0.06 -6.21
C CYS A 32 0.40 -0.71 -6.70
N GLY A 33 0.23 -2.02 -6.53
CA GLY A 33 -1.01 -2.72 -6.85
C GLY A 33 -2.20 -2.24 -6.00
N MET A 34 -1.96 -1.98 -4.71
CA MET A 34 -3.00 -1.45 -3.81
C MET A 34 -3.37 0.00 -4.14
N ALA A 35 -2.42 0.78 -4.65
CA ALA A 35 -2.70 2.13 -5.15
C ALA A 35 -3.65 2.07 -6.35
N CYS A 36 -3.46 1.10 -7.25
CA CYS A 36 -4.40 0.85 -8.34
C CYS A 36 -5.81 0.51 -7.82
N LEU A 37 -5.94 -0.41 -6.84
CA LEU A 37 -7.26 -0.68 -6.23
C LEU A 37 -7.87 0.60 -5.65
N LYS A 38 -7.09 1.36 -4.87
CA LYS A 38 -7.59 2.59 -4.23
C LYS A 38 -8.18 3.55 -5.25
N MET A 39 -7.55 3.70 -6.41
CA MET A 39 -8.09 4.54 -7.50
C MET A 39 -9.40 3.97 -8.06
N VAL A 40 -9.48 2.66 -8.29
CA VAL A 40 -10.71 1.99 -8.76
C VAL A 40 -11.86 2.17 -7.77
N LEU A 41 -11.61 1.93 -6.48
CA LEU A 41 -12.60 2.16 -5.41
C LEU A 41 -13.03 3.62 -5.36
N GLY A 42 -12.08 4.55 -5.43
CA GLY A 42 -12.38 5.99 -5.45
C GLY A 42 -13.26 6.40 -6.63
N HIS A 43 -13.06 5.78 -7.80
CA HIS A 43 -13.90 6.02 -8.97
C HIS A 43 -15.29 5.38 -8.86
N ARG A 44 -15.36 4.12 -8.41
CA ARG A 44 -16.60 3.34 -8.30
C ARG A 44 -17.51 3.85 -7.16
N ASP A 45 -16.92 4.10 -5.99
CA ASP A 45 -17.64 4.33 -4.74
C ASP A 45 -17.57 5.80 -4.28
N GLY A 46 -16.83 6.66 -5.00
CA GLY A 46 -16.62 8.07 -4.65
C GLY A 46 -15.64 8.31 -3.50
N ALA A 47 -15.22 7.26 -2.80
CA ALA A 47 -14.22 7.31 -1.75
C ALA A 47 -13.47 5.98 -1.63
N ALA A 48 -12.26 6.03 -1.06
CA ALA A 48 -11.49 4.83 -0.74
C ALA A 48 -10.71 5.04 0.56
N PRO A 49 -10.54 4.00 1.39
CA PRO A 49 -9.68 4.07 2.56
C PRO A 49 -8.23 4.46 2.20
N PRO A 50 -7.44 4.93 3.18
CA PRO A 50 -6.01 5.16 3.01
C PRO A 50 -5.27 3.92 2.48
N LEU A 51 -4.19 4.15 1.72
CA LEU A 51 -3.49 3.11 0.98
C LEU A 51 -2.94 1.99 1.88
N LEU A 52 -2.29 2.36 2.98
CA LEU A 52 -1.72 1.38 3.91
C LEU A 52 -2.79 0.75 4.81
N GLU A 53 -3.96 1.38 4.95
CA GLU A 53 -5.10 0.74 5.60
C GLU A 53 -5.65 -0.39 4.75
N LEU A 54 -5.80 -0.18 3.44
CA LEU A 54 -6.16 -1.24 2.49
C LEU A 54 -5.13 -2.36 2.50
N ALA A 55 -3.83 -2.01 2.45
CA ALA A 55 -2.74 -3.00 2.55
C ALA A 55 -2.87 -3.87 3.79
N ARG A 56 -3.03 -3.27 4.98
CA ARG A 56 -3.22 -4.00 6.25
C ARG A 56 -4.46 -4.89 6.24
N ARG A 57 -5.61 -4.36 5.79
CA ARG A 57 -6.87 -5.11 5.73
C ARG A 57 -6.80 -6.31 4.78
N SER A 58 -5.95 -6.23 3.76
CA SER A 58 -5.76 -7.30 2.78
C SER A 58 -4.82 -8.43 3.24
N LEU A 59 -4.04 -8.23 4.32
CA LEU A 59 -3.07 -9.23 4.79
C LEU A 59 -3.71 -10.59 5.15
N PRO A 60 -4.85 -10.64 5.87
CA PRO A 60 -5.50 -11.93 6.20
C PRO A 60 -5.95 -12.71 4.96
N TYR A 61 -6.13 -12.04 3.82
CA TYR A 61 -6.54 -12.64 2.55
C TYR A 61 -5.35 -13.09 1.70
N GLY A 62 -4.11 -12.95 2.19
CA GLY A 62 -2.91 -13.36 1.46
C GLY A 62 -2.54 -12.45 0.28
N ALA A 63 -3.08 -11.22 0.24
CA ALA A 63 -2.74 -10.24 -0.81
C ALA A 63 -1.26 -9.84 -0.82
N TYR A 64 -0.60 -9.99 0.33
CA TYR A 64 0.84 -9.81 0.49
C TYR A 64 1.45 -11.02 1.20
N VAL A 65 2.57 -11.50 0.68
CA VAL A 65 3.38 -12.55 1.33
C VAL A 65 4.68 -11.92 1.79
N ARG A 66 4.97 -12.06 3.09
CA ARG A 66 6.22 -11.63 3.70
C ARG A 66 7.17 -12.83 3.76
N GLU A 67 8.33 -12.71 3.12
CA GLU A 67 9.44 -13.66 3.21
C GLU A 67 10.65 -12.94 3.84
N GLY A 68 10.75 -13.00 5.17
CA GLY A 68 11.76 -12.24 5.92
C GLY A 68 11.56 -10.73 5.76
N GLU A 69 12.59 -10.03 5.30
CA GLU A 69 12.54 -8.58 5.00
C GLU A 69 11.91 -8.27 3.64
N ARG A 70 11.57 -9.30 2.83
CA ARG A 70 11.06 -9.12 1.47
C ARG A 70 9.55 -9.26 1.45
N ILE A 71 8.85 -8.19 1.07
CA ILE A 71 7.42 -8.23 0.77
C ILE A 71 7.27 -8.55 -0.72
N LYS A 72 6.75 -9.75 -1.04
CA LYS A 72 6.35 -10.07 -2.42
C LYS A 72 5.16 -9.17 -2.78
N GLY A 73 5.28 -8.47 -3.91
CA GLY A 73 4.27 -7.53 -4.41
C GLY A 73 2.90 -8.17 -4.57
N LEU A 74 1.87 -7.34 -4.66
CA LEU A 74 0.46 -7.73 -4.62
C LEU A 74 0.18 -8.97 -5.48
N ILE A 75 -0.30 -10.05 -4.84
CA ILE A 75 -0.77 -11.24 -5.54
C ILE A 75 -2.23 -10.94 -5.95
N TYR A 76 -2.48 -10.79 -7.25
CA TYR A 76 -3.81 -10.43 -7.77
C TYR A 76 -4.85 -11.55 -7.62
N ALA A 77 -4.43 -12.81 -7.52
CA ALA A 77 -5.32 -13.98 -7.43
C ALA A 77 -6.23 -13.99 -6.17
N PRO A 78 -5.76 -13.73 -4.94
CA PRO A 78 -6.63 -13.61 -3.76
C PRO A 78 -7.49 -12.33 -3.73
N PHE A 79 -7.31 -11.42 -4.69
CA PHE A 79 -7.99 -10.12 -4.68
C PHE A 79 -9.41 -10.15 -5.26
N VAL A 80 -9.76 -11.23 -5.96
CA VAL A 80 -11.13 -11.44 -6.45
C VAL A 80 -12.13 -11.79 -5.33
N GLU A 81 -11.65 -12.05 -4.11
CA GLU A 81 -12.48 -12.35 -2.95
C GLU A 81 -12.76 -11.15 -2.02
N TYR A 82 -12.24 -9.94 -2.32
CA TYR A 82 -12.43 -8.71 -1.53
C TYR A 82 -13.61 -7.85 -2.00
#